data_AF-A0A852VQ82-F1
#
_entry.id   AF-A0A852VQ82-F1
#
_cell.length_a   1.000
_cell.length_b   1.000
_cell.length_c   1.000
_cell.angle_alpha   90.00
_cell.angle_beta   90.00
_cell.angle_gamma   90.00
#
_symmetry.space_group_name_H-M   'P 1'
#
loop_
_entity.id
_entity.type
_entity.pdbx_description
1 polymer ?
#
loop_
_entity_poly.entity_id
_entity_poly.type
_entity_poly.pdbx_seq_one_letter_code
_entity_poly.pdbx_strand_id
1 'polypeptide(L)'
;MDPGNALTALIALCAGAVLALAAALCRRGRSRRARFWARTYGLDHPSGYDYREITVLVVLPLLAQTLLVWGLVAGVLSVDVLRESGATVLIPIAVIAEVILWNVLLVATVYRDIMPLWVYPSWLRSERRRERDLIRSR
;
A
#
# COMPACT_ATOMS: atom_id res chain seq x y z
N MET A 1 -27.79 -9.41 -13.21
CA MET A 1 -26.82 -9.53 -12.09
C MET A 1 -25.97 -10.77 -12.32
N ASP A 2 -24.68 -10.59 -12.63
CA ASP A 2 -23.80 -11.68 -13.02
C ASP A 2 -23.14 -12.31 -11.78
N PRO A 3 -23.49 -13.56 -11.39
CA PRO A 3 -23.04 -14.15 -10.13
C PRO A 3 -21.52 -14.36 -10.08
N GLY A 4 -20.88 -14.58 -11.23
CA GLY A 4 -19.41 -14.71 -11.32
C GLY A 4 -18.66 -13.41 -11.00
N ASN A 5 -19.17 -12.27 -11.49
CA ASN A 5 -18.60 -10.96 -11.21
C ASN A 5 -18.84 -10.54 -9.75
N ALA A 6 -19.99 -10.90 -9.19
CA ALA A 6 -20.29 -10.66 -7.78
C ALA A 6 -19.38 -11.46 -6.83
N LEU A 7 -19.14 -12.74 -7.13
CA LEU A 7 -18.26 -13.59 -6.31
C LEU A 7 -16.80 -13.11 -6.36
N THR A 8 -16.30 -12.78 -7.54
CA THR A 8 -14.95 -12.24 -7.72
C THR A 8 -14.77 -10.90 -7.00
N ALA A 9 -15.76 -10.01 -7.11
CA ALA A 9 -15.80 -8.76 -6.36
C ALA A 9 -15.70 -9.00 -4.85
N LEU A 10 -16.51 -9.92 -4.31
CA LEU A 10 -16.51 -10.24 -2.88
C LEU A 10 -15.16 -10.78 -2.41
N ILE A 11 -14.58 -11.74 -3.14
CA ILE A 11 -13.28 -12.33 -2.81
C ILE A 11 -12.19 -11.25 -2.80
N ALA A 12 -12.15 -10.40 -3.83
CA ALA A 12 -11.16 -9.34 -3.94
C ALA A 12 -11.32 -8.28 -2.83
N LEU A 13 -12.55 -7.87 -2.52
CA LEU A 13 -12.82 -6.94 -1.42
C LEU A 13 -12.40 -7.51 -0.07
N CYS A 14 -12.75 -8.77 0.21
CA CYS A 14 -12.34 -9.44 1.45
C CYS A 14 -10.82 -9.57 1.55
N ALA A 15 -10.16 -10.02 0.49
CA ALA A 15 -8.70 -10.13 0.45
C ALA A 15 -8.02 -8.76 0.62
N GLY A 16 -8.50 -7.74 -0.09
CA GLY A 16 -8.02 -6.36 0.01
C GLY A 16 -8.21 -5.79 1.41
N ALA A 17 -9.36 -6.03 2.05
CA ALA A 17 -9.62 -5.59 3.42
C ALA A 17 -8.70 -6.26 4.45
N VAL A 18 -8.45 -7.56 4.32
CA VAL A 18 -7.50 -8.30 5.18
C VAL A 18 -6.09 -7.72 5.04
N LEU A 19 -5.63 -7.46 3.82
CA LEU A 19 -4.32 -6.86 3.57
C LEU A 19 -4.25 -5.41 4.08
N ALA A 20 -5.32 -4.63 3.92
CA ALA A 20 -5.39 -3.26 4.44
C ALA A 20 -5.32 -3.24 5.97
N LEU A 21 -6.02 -4.16 6.65
CA LEU A 21 -5.94 -4.34 8.09
C LEU A 21 -4.54 -4.75 8.53
N ALA A 22 -3.91 -5.70 7.83
CA ALA A 22 -2.54 -6.10 8.10
C ALA A 22 -1.57 -4.91 7.96
N ALA A 23 -1.68 -4.14 6.87
CA ALA A 23 -0.88 -2.93 6.64
C ALA A 23 -1.11 -1.88 7.74
N ALA A 24 -2.36 -1.66 8.16
CA ALA A 24 -2.70 -0.73 9.24
C ALA A 24 -2.11 -1.17 10.58
N LEU A 25 -2.15 -2.48 10.90
CA LEU A 25 -1.54 -3.03 12.11
C LEU A 25 -0.01 -2.88 12.10
N CYS A 26 0.63 -3.14 10.96
CA CYS A 26 2.05 -2.89 10.73
C CYS A 26 2.40 -1.41 10.95
N ARG A 27 1.64 -0.48 10.36
CA ARG A 27 1.85 0.97 10.55
C ARG A 27 1.60 1.44 11.98
N ARG A 28 0.63 0.84 12.68
CA ARG A 28 0.32 1.19 14.07
C ARG A 28 1.45 0.78 15.03
N GLY A 29 2.21 -0.27 14.70
CA GLY A 29 3.42 -0.64 15.42
C GLY A 29 3.19 -0.99 16.89
N ARG A 30 1.98 -1.43 17.28
CA ARG A 30 1.65 -1.73 18.68
C ARG A 30 2.19 -3.10 19.14
N SER A 31 2.47 -4.00 18.21
CA SER A 31 2.87 -5.39 18.49
C SER A 31 4.31 -5.67 18.05
N ARG A 32 5.08 -6.46 18.83
CA ARG A 32 6.45 -6.89 18.44
C ARG A 32 6.49 -7.56 17.05
N ARG A 33 5.48 -8.36 16.70
CA ARG A 33 5.35 -9.00 15.38
C ARG A 33 5.12 -8.00 14.24
N ALA A 34 4.43 -6.89 14.52
CA ALA A 34 4.21 -5.82 13.53
C ALA A 34 5.49 -5.01 13.29
N ARG A 35 6.33 -4.85 14.32
CA ARG A 35 7.64 -4.20 14.22
C ARG A 35 8.73 -5.10 13.64
N PHE A 36 8.59 -6.43 13.74
CA PHE A 36 9.56 -7.38 13.21
C PHE A 36 9.85 -7.19 11.72
N TRP A 37 8.85 -6.78 10.95
CA TRP A 37 8.96 -6.60 9.50
C TRP A 37 9.53 -5.23 9.08
N ALA A 38 9.72 -4.30 10.01
CA ALA A 38 10.27 -2.98 9.76
C ALA A 38 11.59 -2.84 10.53
N ARG A 39 12.67 -2.50 9.84
CA ARG A 39 14.00 -2.42 10.44
C ARG A 39 14.01 -1.39 11.57
N THR A 40 14.11 -1.86 12.81
CA THR A 40 14.22 -1.01 14.02
C THR A 40 15.65 -0.60 14.37
N TYR A 41 16.66 -1.15 13.68
CA TYR A 41 18.08 -0.88 13.95
C TYR A 41 18.65 0.13 12.96
N GLY A 42 19.46 1.06 13.46
CA GLY A 42 20.08 2.13 12.68
C GLY A 42 21.08 1.66 11.61
N LEU A 43 21.71 2.64 10.95
CA LEU A 43 22.69 2.48 9.86
C LEU A 43 23.95 1.65 10.21
N ASP A 44 24.18 1.32 11.49
CA ASP A 44 25.36 0.57 11.95
C ASP A 44 25.36 -0.92 11.52
N HIS A 45 24.25 -1.42 10.96
CA HIS A 45 24.19 -2.75 10.37
C HIS A 45 24.44 -2.70 8.84
N PRO A 46 25.48 -3.38 8.33
CA PRO A 46 25.88 -3.38 6.91
C PRO A 46 24.94 -4.20 6.01
N SER A 47 23.79 -4.66 6.51
CA SER A 47 22.76 -5.23 5.66
C SER A 47 22.14 -4.11 4.83
N GLY A 48 22.53 -4.03 3.56
CA GLY A 48 21.96 -3.12 2.58
C GLY A 48 20.43 -3.21 2.54
N TYR A 49 19.80 -2.13 2.09
CA TYR A 49 18.39 -2.02 1.67
C TYR A 49 17.47 -3.14 2.19
N ASP A 50 16.79 -2.90 3.31
CA ASP A 50 15.89 -3.92 3.84
C ASP A 50 14.58 -3.94 3.03
N TYR A 51 14.58 -4.73 1.95
CA TYR A 51 13.42 -4.97 1.07
C TYR A 51 12.14 -5.32 1.86
N ARG A 52 12.28 -5.84 3.09
CA ARG A 52 11.16 -6.16 3.98
C ARG A 52 10.37 -4.91 4.38
N GLU A 53 11.07 -3.81 4.66
CA GLU A 53 10.44 -2.55 5.05
C GLU A 53 9.67 -1.94 3.87
N ILE A 54 10.23 -2.00 2.66
CA ILE A 54 9.55 -1.59 1.42
C ILE A 54 8.29 -2.42 1.20
N THR A 55 8.41 -3.73 1.39
CA THR A 55 7.31 -4.66 1.18
C THR A 55 6.15 -4.33 2.11
N VAL A 56 6.41 -4.08 3.39
CA VAL A 56 5.33 -3.83 4.37
C VAL A 56 4.77 -2.41 4.30
N LEU A 57 5.60 -1.41 4.03
CA LEU A 57 5.17 -0.01 4.06
C LEU A 57 4.58 0.48 2.73
N VAL A 58 4.97 -0.15 1.61
CA VAL A 58 4.55 0.28 0.27
C VAL A 58 3.82 -0.84 -0.45
N VAL A 59 4.45 -2.00 -0.66
CA VAL A 59 3.87 -3.06 -1.51
C VAL A 59 2.57 -3.62 -0.93
N LEU A 60 2.53 -3.89 0.38
CA LEU A 60 1.36 -4.46 1.05
C LEU A 60 0.12 -3.54 0.98
N PRO A 61 0.19 -2.25 1.37
CA PRO A 61 -0.95 -1.35 1.20
C PRO A 61 -1.32 -1.10 -0.26
N LEU A 62 -0.35 -1.12 -1.17
CA LEU A 62 -0.60 -0.98 -2.61
C LEU A 62 -1.39 -2.16 -3.16
N LEU A 63 -0.98 -3.39 -2.83
CA LEU A 63 -1.72 -4.62 -3.17
C LEU A 63 -3.12 -4.63 -2.57
N ALA A 64 -3.26 -4.19 -1.32
CA ALA A 64 -4.56 -4.05 -0.67
C ALA A 64 -5.47 -3.09 -1.45
N GLN A 65 -4.94 -1.93 -1.84
CA GLN A 65 -5.66 -0.94 -2.63
C GLN A 65 -6.07 -1.49 -4.00
N THR A 66 -5.15 -2.11 -4.73
CA THR A 66 -5.45 -2.67 -6.06
C THR A 66 -6.57 -3.71 -5.99
N LEU A 67 -6.55 -4.59 -4.97
CA LEU A 67 -7.62 -5.57 -4.77
C LEU A 67 -8.96 -4.93 -4.41
N LEU A 68 -8.96 -3.86 -3.59
CA LEU A 68 -10.17 -3.13 -3.28
C LEU A 68 -10.76 -2.41 -4.50
N VAL A 69 -9.92 -1.74 -5.29
CA VAL A 69 -10.33 -1.05 -6.53
C VAL A 69 -10.87 -2.07 -7.53
N TRP A 70 -10.16 -3.18 -7.73
CA TRP A 70 -10.61 -4.23 -8.64
C TRP A 70 -11.93 -4.86 -8.18
N GLY A 71 -12.05 -5.14 -6.88
CA GLY A 71 -13.29 -5.65 -6.30
C GLY A 71 -14.47 -4.68 -6.44
N LEU A 72 -14.24 -3.37 -6.28
CA LEU A 72 -15.25 -2.34 -6.53
C LEU A 72 -15.67 -2.28 -8.00
N VAL A 73 -14.72 -2.33 -8.93
CA VAL A 73 -15.01 -2.33 -10.37
C VAL A 73 -15.81 -3.57 -10.77
N ALA A 74 -15.37 -4.76 -10.34
CA ALA A 74 -16.10 -6.01 -10.57
C ALA A 74 -17.52 -5.97 -9.96
N GLY A 75 -17.65 -5.37 -8.77
CA GLY A 75 -18.94 -5.18 -8.10
C GLY A 75 -19.89 -4.27 -8.89
N VAL A 76 -19.41 -3.11 -9.35
CA VAL A 76 -20.19 -2.16 -10.17
C VAL A 76 -20.65 -2.83 -11.47
N LEU A 77 -19.79 -3.62 -12.11
CA LEU A 77 -20.13 -4.34 -13.34
C LEU A 77 -21.11 -5.50 -13.12
N SER A 78 -21.18 -6.05 -11.90
CA SER A 78 -22.08 -7.16 -11.56
C SER A 78 -23.55 -6.74 -11.35
N VAL A 79 -23.80 -5.44 -11.12
CA VAL A 79 -25.14 -4.90 -10.80
C VAL A 79 -25.64 -4.02 -11.94
N ASP A 80 -26.72 -4.45 -12.60
CA ASP A 80 -27.25 -3.80 -13.80
C ASP A 80 -27.63 -2.33 -13.56
N VAL A 81 -28.26 -2.03 -12.42
CA VAL A 81 -28.64 -0.67 -12.00
C VAL A 81 -27.43 0.27 -11.86
N LEU A 82 -26.30 -0.24 -11.35
CA LEU A 82 -25.07 0.54 -11.21
C LEU A 82 -24.38 0.74 -12.56
N ARG A 83 -24.45 -0.27 -13.44
CA ARG A 83 -23.93 -0.18 -14.80
C ARG A 83 -24.67 0.87 -15.64
N GLU A 84 -25.98 0.94 -15.49
CA GLU A 84 -26.86 1.85 -16.24
C GLU A 84 -26.89 3.28 -15.68
N SER A 85 -26.59 3.47 -14.39
CA SER A 85 -26.57 4.79 -13.74
C SER A 85 -25.36 5.67 -14.08
N GLY A 86 -24.47 5.23 -14.98
CA GLY A 86 -23.28 5.97 -15.36
C GLY A 86 -22.10 5.85 -14.39
N ALA A 87 -22.21 5.03 -13.34
CA ALA A 87 -21.09 4.75 -12.41
C ALA A 87 -19.89 4.10 -13.13
N THR A 88 -20.11 3.55 -14.33
CA THR A 88 -19.06 3.07 -15.24
C THR A 88 -18.06 4.15 -15.65
N VAL A 89 -18.43 5.44 -15.64
CA VAL A 89 -17.52 6.57 -15.89
C VAL A 89 -16.46 6.70 -14.78
N LEU A 90 -16.75 6.22 -13.57
CA LEU A 90 -15.79 6.23 -12.45
C LEU A 90 -14.70 5.14 -12.61
N ILE A 91 -14.93 4.11 -13.41
CA ILE A 91 -13.98 3.02 -13.65
C ILE A 91 -12.66 3.55 -14.25
N PRO A 92 -12.64 4.26 -15.39
CA PRO A 92 -11.39 4.79 -15.94
C PRO A 92 -10.71 5.78 -14.99
N ILE A 93 -11.47 6.58 -14.24
CA ILE A 93 -10.91 7.49 -13.24
C ILE A 93 -10.18 6.72 -12.13
N ALA A 94 -10.82 5.66 -11.60
CA ALA A 94 -10.21 4.81 -10.57
C ALA A 94 -8.96 4.10 -11.09
N VAL A 95 -8.98 3.59 -12.33
CA VAL A 95 -7.82 2.93 -12.96
C VAL A 95 -6.68 3.93 -13.18
N ILE A 96 -6.96 5.13 -13.68
CA ILE A 96 -5.93 6.17 -13.87
C ILE A 96 -5.33 6.57 -12.53
N ALA A 97 -6.16 6.78 -11.50
CA ALA A 97 -5.69 7.11 -10.16
C ALA A 97 -4.80 5.99 -9.59
N GLU A 98 -5.17 4.72 -9.79
CA GLU A 98 -4.39 3.55 -9.38
C GLU A 98 -3.01 3.55 -10.06
N VAL A 99 -2.97 3.73 -11.39
CA VAL A 99 -1.73 3.75 -12.17
C VAL A 99 -0.82 4.91 -11.74
N ILE A 100 -1.38 6.10 -11.52
CA ILE A 100 -0.61 7.25 -11.03
C ILE A 100 0.00 6.94 -9.66
N LEU A 101 -0.79 6.37 -8.75
CA LEU A 101 -0.31 6.05 -7.40
C LEU A 101 0.80 5.01 -7.42
N TRP A 102 0.67 3.96 -8.24
CA TRP A 102 1.71 2.96 -8.48
C TRP A 102 3.01 3.61 -8.97
N ASN A 103 2.93 4.48 -9.98
CA ASN A 103 4.11 5.15 -10.53
C ASN A 103 4.80 6.03 -9.48
N VAL A 104 4.04 6.85 -8.75
CA VAL A 104 4.59 7.74 -7.71
C VAL A 104 5.29 6.94 -6.61
N LEU A 105 4.68 5.85 -6.15
CA LEU A 105 5.25 5.02 -5.09
C LEU A 105 6.46 4.22 -5.58
N LEU A 106 6.40 3.60 -6.76
CA LEU A 106 7.54 2.87 -7.32
C LEU A 106 8.74 3.80 -7.52
N VAL A 107 8.56 4.97 -8.14
CA VAL A 107 9.63 5.96 -8.32
C VAL A 107 10.20 6.41 -6.97
N ALA A 108 9.35 6.64 -5.96
CA ALA A 108 9.80 7.01 -4.63
C ALA A 108 10.59 5.91 -3.90
N THR A 109 10.39 4.64 -4.27
CA THR A 109 11.09 3.49 -3.67
C THR A 109 12.34 3.04 -4.42
N VAL A 110 12.39 3.18 -5.75
CA VAL A 110 13.50 2.68 -6.58
C VAL A 110 14.70 3.62 -6.58
N TYR A 111 14.47 4.94 -6.54
CA TYR A 111 15.52 5.94 -6.70
C TYR A 111 16.08 6.48 -5.37
N ARG A 112 15.67 5.96 -4.22
CA ARG A 112 16.00 6.57 -2.92
C ARG A 112 16.38 5.57 -1.85
N ASP A 113 17.64 5.67 -1.42
CA ASP A 113 18.21 4.90 -0.29
C ASP A 113 17.39 5.00 1.00
N ILE A 114 16.66 6.11 1.17
CA ILE A 114 15.69 6.30 2.24
C ILE A 114 14.36 6.79 1.65
N MET A 115 13.27 6.11 1.97
CA MET A 115 11.93 6.52 1.53
C MET A 115 11.54 7.90 2.09
N PRO A 116 10.58 8.60 1.46
CA PRO A 116 10.06 9.84 2.02
C PRO A 116 9.52 9.66 3.45
N LEU A 117 9.84 10.61 4.36
CA LEU A 117 9.44 10.55 5.77
C LEU A 117 7.91 10.45 6.02
N TRP A 118 7.09 10.83 5.05
CA TRP A 118 5.64 10.74 5.13
C TRP A 118 5.13 9.30 4.94
N VAL A 119 5.88 8.43 4.25
CA VAL A 119 5.56 7.01 4.10
C VAL A 119 5.73 6.30 5.44
N TYR A 120 6.76 6.67 6.21
CA TYR A 120 7.03 6.06 7.49
C TYR A 120 5.94 6.35 8.53
N PRO A 121 5.57 5.33 9.33
CA PRO A 121 4.67 5.51 10.46
C PRO A 121 5.34 6.37 11.54
N SER A 122 4.53 7.00 12.40
CA SER A 122 5.00 7.96 13.41
C SER A 122 6.11 7.42 14.32
N TRP A 123 6.03 6.14 14.69
CA TRP A 123 6.99 5.48 15.57
C TRP A 123 8.35 5.19 14.92
N LEU A 124 8.44 5.18 13.58
CA LEU A 124 9.69 4.95 12.83
C LEU A 124 10.26 6.26 12.24
N ARG A 125 9.43 7.31 12.18
CA ARG A 125 9.76 8.57 11.53
C ARG A 125 10.91 9.32 12.21
N SER A 126 11.04 9.26 13.53
CA SER A 126 12.13 9.92 14.27
C SER A 126 13.50 9.29 13.96
N GLU A 127 13.55 7.96 13.91
CA GLU A 127 14.78 7.20 13.61
C GLU A 127 15.24 7.46 12.17
N ARG A 128 14.32 7.33 11.20
CA ARG A 128 14.61 7.59 9.78
C ARG A 128 14.96 9.06 9.50
N ARG A 129 14.44 9.99 10.29
CA ARG A 129 14.84 11.40 10.20
C ARG A 129 16.30 11.56 10.61
N ARG A 130 16.71 10.95 11.73
CA ARG A 130 18.10 10.99 12.21
C ARG A 130 19.06 10.38 11.19
N GLU A 131 18.71 9.24 10.60
CA GLU A 131 19.51 8.61 9.54
C GLU A 131 19.66 9.51 8.30
N ARG A 132 18.56 10.13 7.85
CA ARG A 132 18.60 11.04 6.71
C ARG A 132 19.47 12.27 6.99
N ASP A 133 19.43 12.78 8.22
CA ASP A 133 20.26 13.93 8.62
C ASP A 133 21.74 13.52 8.70
N LEU A 134 22.06 12.30 9.15
CA LEU A 134 23.42 11.74 9.10
C LEU A 134 23.95 11.59 7.67
N ILE A 135 23.13 11.10 6.73
CA ILE A 135 23.52 10.99 5.31
C ILE A 135 23.76 12.37 4.70
N ARG A 136 22.96 13.39 5.05
CA ARG A 136 23.17 14.77 4.56
C ARG A 136 24.40 15.45 5.15
N SER A 137 24.83 15.03 6.33
CA SER A 137 26.02 15.57 7.00
C SER A 137 27.33 14.92 6.56
N ARG A 138 27.27 13.87 5.74
CA ARG A 138 28.41 13.22 5.08
C ARG A 138 28.55 13.73 3.66
#